data_AF-A0A928ZDP7-F1
#
_entry.id   AF-A0A928ZDP7-F1
#
_cell.length_a   1.000
_cell.length_b   1.000
_cell.length_c   1.000
_cell.angle_alpha   90.00
_cell.angle_beta   90.00
_cell.angle_gamma   90.00
#
_symmetry.space_group_name_H-M   'P 1'
#
loop_
_entity.id
_entity.type
_entity.pdbx_description
1 polymer ?
#
loop_
_entity_poly.entity_id
_entity_poly.type
_entity_poly.pdbx_seq_one_letter_code
_entity_poly.pdbx_strand_id
1 'polypeptide(L)'
;MLQANCNQDHQTQVNASKASEPTDESHLGFNIQIELENLENLILDGTHIPLTELAILDQDLLLEQLERIKENLPRDIATAIEIANHKQQIITDAESYAYLIVKSAEEKASQILQESAIVRQAELDGAKIRLKTESECQELKQKTQNEIEQLRQNAIAECEAIQIGADSYADGVLGNLEHRLQEMLFIVQNGRQQLDRTEQE
;
A
#
# COMPACT_ATOMS: atom_id res chain seq x y z
N MET A 1 -42.31 -12.08 28.53
CA MET A 1 -42.03 -12.80 27.27
C MET A 1 -40.72 -12.23 26.74
N LEU A 2 -39.61 -12.94 26.54
CA LEU A 2 -39.27 -14.36 26.58
C LEU A 2 -37.79 -14.41 26.99
N GLN A 3 -37.44 -15.26 27.97
CA GLN A 3 -36.06 -15.69 28.19
C GLN A 3 -35.66 -16.64 27.07
N ALA A 4 -34.46 -16.46 26.51
CA ALA A 4 -33.73 -17.47 25.74
C ALA A 4 -32.24 -17.26 26.06
N ASN A 5 -31.75 -17.91 27.11
CA ASN A 5 -31.07 -19.21 27.03
C ASN A 5 -29.70 -19.08 26.32
N CYS A 6 -28.71 -18.59 27.06
CA CYS A 6 -27.30 -18.62 26.67
C CYS A 6 -26.61 -19.61 27.60
N ASN A 7 -26.66 -20.88 27.22
CA ASN A 7 -25.86 -21.97 27.77
C ASN A 7 -25.74 -22.99 26.64
N GLN A 8 -24.54 -23.16 26.10
CA GLN A 8 -23.81 -24.43 26.09
C GLN A 8 -22.58 -24.35 25.17
N ASP A 9 -21.42 -24.55 25.80
CA ASP A 9 -20.42 -25.51 25.36
C ASP A 9 -19.90 -25.42 23.93
N HIS A 10 -18.94 -24.53 23.70
CA HIS A 10 -17.77 -24.87 22.90
C HIS A 10 -16.51 -24.62 23.73
N GLN A 11 -16.30 -25.50 24.71
CA GLN A 11 -14.94 -25.91 25.05
C GLN A 11 -14.31 -26.42 23.74
N THR A 12 -13.59 -25.53 23.06
CA THR A 12 -12.61 -25.97 22.07
C THR A 12 -11.56 -26.69 22.87
N GLN A 13 -11.75 -28.01 23.03
CA GLN A 13 -10.72 -28.93 23.42
C GLN A 13 -9.59 -28.69 22.43
N VAL A 14 -8.58 -27.91 22.86
CA VAL A 14 -7.25 -28.02 22.32
C VAL A 14 -6.83 -29.44 22.67
N ASN A 15 -7.19 -30.35 21.77
CA ASN A 15 -6.73 -31.71 21.76
C ASN A 15 -5.25 -31.56 21.42
N ALA A 16 -4.46 -31.26 22.45
CA ALA A 16 -3.04 -31.52 22.49
C ALA A 16 -2.94 -33.03 22.31
N SER A 17 -2.98 -33.45 21.05
CA SER A 17 -2.62 -34.79 20.64
C SER A 17 -1.28 -35.02 21.29
N LYS A 18 -1.30 -35.93 22.26
CA LYS A 18 -0.14 -36.62 22.76
C LYS A 18 0.70 -36.99 21.54
N ALA A 19 1.69 -36.16 21.25
CA ALA A 19 2.87 -36.64 20.57
C ALA A 19 3.46 -37.61 21.58
N SER A 20 3.09 -38.87 21.44
CA SER A 20 3.85 -39.97 21.99
C SER A 20 5.24 -39.80 21.40
N GLU A 21 6.13 -39.17 22.17
CA GLU A 21 7.56 -39.38 22.02
C GLU A 21 7.75 -40.90 21.98
N PRO A 22 8.29 -41.49 20.89
CA PRO A 22 8.95 -42.75 21.03
C PRO A 22 10.27 -42.42 21.70
N THR A 23 10.25 -42.15 23.00
CA THR A 23 11.45 -42.29 23.83
C THR A 23 11.65 -43.79 23.96
N ASP A 24 12.11 -44.40 22.87
CA ASP A 24 12.62 -45.75 22.88
C ASP A 24 13.99 -45.69 23.57
N GLU A 25 13.94 -45.53 24.89
CA GLU A 25 15.05 -45.67 25.84
C GLU A 25 15.49 -47.14 25.94
N SER A 26 15.63 -47.83 24.81
CA SER A 26 16.06 -49.23 24.76
C SER A 26 17.07 -49.56 23.67
N HIS A 27 17.71 -48.55 23.06
CA HIS A 27 18.89 -48.77 22.21
C HIS A 27 20.23 -48.78 22.96
N LEU A 28 20.22 -48.77 24.31
CA LEU A 28 21.43 -48.87 25.13
C LEU A 28 22.04 -50.29 25.18
N GLY A 29 21.68 -51.18 24.25
CA GLY A 29 22.11 -52.59 24.26
C GLY A 29 23.33 -52.89 23.40
N PHE A 30 23.59 -52.10 22.35
CA PHE A 30 24.66 -52.34 21.41
C PHE A 30 25.24 -51.00 20.94
N ASN A 31 26.50 -50.75 21.29
CA ASN A 31 27.23 -49.59 20.81
C ASN A 31 28.37 -50.11 19.95
N ILE A 32 28.23 -49.96 18.62
CA ILE A 32 29.23 -50.44 17.66
C ILE A 32 30.65 -49.96 17.99
N GLN A 33 30.78 -48.76 18.55
CA GLN A 33 32.08 -48.21 18.95
C GLN A 33 32.71 -49.06 20.06
N ILE A 34 31.94 -49.41 21.09
CA ILE A 34 32.39 -50.21 22.24
C ILE A 34 32.67 -51.66 21.80
N GLU A 35 31.82 -52.23 20.96
CA GLU A 35 31.99 -53.62 20.52
C GLU A 35 33.21 -53.80 19.60
N LEU A 36 33.54 -52.78 18.80
CA LEU A 36 34.78 -52.73 18.02
C LEU A 36 36.01 -52.52 18.92
N GLU A 37 35.91 -51.67 19.94
CA GLU A 37 36.98 -51.44 20.92
C GLU A 37 37.25 -52.71 21.74
N ASN A 38 36.21 -53.46 22.12
CA ASN A 38 36.34 -54.77 22.75
C ASN A 38 37.03 -55.79 21.83
N LEU A 39 36.68 -55.81 20.54
CA LEU A 39 37.33 -56.68 19.55
C LEU A 39 38.81 -56.31 19.35
N GLU A 40 39.11 -55.00 19.32
CA GLU A 40 40.47 -54.48 19.24
C GLU A 40 41.30 -54.90 20.46
N ASN A 41 40.77 -54.73 21.67
CA ASN A 41 41.42 -55.15 22.91
C ASN A 41 41.67 -56.67 22.93
N LEU A 42 40.72 -57.49 22.46
CA LEU A 42 40.88 -58.94 22.38
C LEU A 42 42.06 -59.34 21.47
N ILE A 43 42.32 -58.57 20.42
CA ILE A 43 43.43 -58.77 19.48
C ILE A 43 44.76 -58.25 20.07
N LEU A 44 44.74 -57.09 20.72
CA LEU A 44 45.94 -56.45 21.28
C LEU A 44 46.49 -57.19 22.51
N ASP A 45 45.61 -57.64 23.40
CA ASP A 45 45.95 -58.32 24.67
C ASP A 45 46.26 -59.82 24.51
N GLY A 46 46.19 -60.33 23.27
CA GLY A 46 46.52 -61.70 22.93
C GLY A 46 47.94 -62.11 23.37
N THR A 47 48.14 -63.41 23.63
CA THR A 47 49.46 -63.89 24.07
C THR A 47 50.44 -63.84 22.89
N HIS A 48 51.31 -62.83 22.88
CA HIS A 48 52.33 -62.65 21.84
C HIS A 48 53.46 -63.65 21.97
N ILE A 49 53.81 -64.30 20.87
CA ILE A 49 54.93 -65.26 20.84
C ILE A 49 56.24 -64.46 20.65
N PRO A 50 57.22 -64.56 21.59
CA PRO A 50 58.46 -63.79 21.51
C PRO A 50 59.26 -64.12 20.25
N LEU A 51 59.86 -63.09 19.62
CA LEU A 51 60.52 -63.11 18.30
C LEU A 51 59.59 -63.31 17.07
N THR A 52 58.27 -63.28 17.22
CA THR A 52 57.32 -63.32 16.09
C THR A 52 56.22 -62.27 16.22
N GLU A 53 55.66 -61.82 15.09
CA GLU A 53 54.49 -60.92 15.07
C GLU A 53 53.15 -61.67 15.28
N LEU A 54 53.21 -62.93 15.72
CA LEU A 54 52.04 -63.79 15.87
C LEU A 54 51.51 -63.73 17.31
N ALA A 55 50.25 -63.34 17.44
CA ALA A 55 49.49 -63.39 18.68
C ALA A 55 48.63 -64.66 18.72
N ILE A 56 48.65 -65.36 19.85
CA ILE A 56 47.72 -66.46 20.12
C ILE A 56 46.41 -65.84 20.61
N LEU A 57 45.35 -66.06 19.84
CA LEU A 57 44.01 -65.56 20.10
C LEU A 57 43.07 -66.72 20.37
N ASP A 58 42.14 -66.53 21.31
CA ASP A 58 41.05 -67.46 21.51
C ASP A 58 40.05 -67.30 20.37
N GLN A 59 39.98 -68.31 19.51
CA GLN A 59 39.13 -68.32 18.34
C GLN A 59 37.65 -68.21 18.72
N ASP A 60 37.23 -68.82 19.82
CA ASP A 60 35.83 -68.90 20.20
C ASP A 60 35.34 -67.53 20.70
N LEU A 61 36.13 -66.86 21.56
CA LEU A 61 35.83 -65.50 22.03
C LEU A 61 35.80 -64.47 20.90
N LEU A 62 36.72 -64.59 19.93
CA LEU A 62 36.81 -63.66 18.80
C LEU A 62 35.65 -63.85 17.81
N LEU A 63 35.22 -65.11 17.59
CA LEU A 63 34.03 -65.39 16.80
C LEU A 63 32.76 -64.87 17.48
N GLU A 64 32.60 -65.09 18.79
CA GLU A 64 31.45 -64.61 19.56
C GLU A 64 31.31 -63.09 19.46
N GLN A 65 32.42 -62.37 19.61
CA GLN A 65 32.45 -60.91 19.49
C GLN A 65 32.10 -60.44 18.07
N LEU A 66 32.59 -61.12 17.03
CA LEU A 66 32.27 -60.84 15.63
C LEU A 66 30.79 -61.14 15.31
N GLU A 67 30.25 -62.25 15.82
CA GLU A 67 28.85 -62.64 15.64
C GLU A 67 27.92 -61.63 16.30
N ARG A 68 28.25 -61.15 17.50
CA ARG A 68 27.51 -60.09 18.19
C ARG A 68 27.46 -58.80 17.38
N ILE A 69 28.57 -58.40 16.74
CA ILE A 69 28.59 -57.23 15.85
C ILE A 69 27.74 -57.47 14.61
N LYS A 70 27.88 -58.63 13.98
CA LYS A 70 27.18 -59.01 12.75
C LYS A 70 25.67 -59.11 12.94
N GLU A 71 25.21 -59.55 14.11
CA GLU A 71 23.79 -59.71 14.41
C GLU A 71 23.11 -58.35 14.69
N ASN A 72 23.79 -57.44 15.39
CA ASN A 72 23.18 -56.20 15.86
C ASN A 72 23.40 -54.99 14.92
N LEU A 73 24.54 -54.92 14.22
CA LEU A 73 24.87 -53.78 13.36
C LEU A 73 23.86 -53.51 12.22
N PRO A 74 23.33 -54.52 11.49
CA PRO A 74 22.35 -54.28 10.43
C PRO A 74 21.05 -53.67 10.96
N ARG A 75 20.64 -54.05 12.17
CA ARG A 75 19.44 -53.54 12.82
C ARG A 75 19.59 -52.06 13.15
N ASP A 76 20.71 -51.66 13.74
CA ASP A 76 20.95 -50.26 14.09
C ASP A 76 21.07 -49.35 12.86
N ILE A 77 21.70 -49.83 11.79
CA ILE A 77 21.74 -49.09 10.52
C ILE A 77 20.33 -48.92 9.94
N ALA A 78 19.50 -49.96 9.99
CA ALA A 78 18.11 -49.86 9.53
C ALA A 78 17.32 -48.82 10.34
N THR A 79 17.45 -48.83 11.66
CA THR A 79 16.83 -47.84 12.55
C THR A 79 17.34 -46.42 12.24
N ALA A 80 18.65 -46.23 12.03
CA ALA A 80 19.22 -44.93 11.70
C ALA A 80 18.68 -44.36 10.38
N ILE A 81 18.51 -45.21 9.36
CA ILE A 81 17.89 -44.84 8.09
C ILE A 81 16.42 -44.45 8.29
N GLU A 82 15.67 -45.20 9.08
CA GLU A 82 14.27 -44.90 9.39
C GLU A 82 14.14 -43.55 10.10
N ILE A 83 14.96 -43.29 11.12
CA ILE A 83 15.00 -42.00 11.82
C ILE A 83 15.35 -40.86 10.85
N ALA A 84 16.33 -41.05 9.97
CA ALA A 84 16.71 -40.05 8.98
C ALA A 84 15.56 -39.73 8.01
N ASN A 85 14.85 -40.76 7.53
CA ASN A 85 13.70 -40.60 6.66
C ASN A 85 12.53 -39.91 7.37
N HIS A 86 12.21 -40.30 8.61
CA HIS A 86 11.19 -39.65 9.42
C HIS A 86 11.52 -38.17 9.68
N LYS A 87 12.79 -37.85 10.00
CA LYS A 87 13.23 -36.46 10.14
C LYS A 87 12.99 -35.66 8.87
N GLN A 88 13.33 -36.22 7.70
CA GLN A 88 13.14 -35.54 6.42
C GLN A 88 11.65 -35.31 6.11
N GLN A 89 10.78 -36.27 6.44
CA GLN A 89 9.33 -36.11 6.33
C GLN A 89 8.83 -34.99 7.23
N ILE A 90 9.22 -34.97 8.50
CA ILE A 90 8.84 -33.92 9.46
C ILE A 90 9.22 -32.53 8.95
N ILE A 91 10.44 -32.37 8.40
CA ILE A 91 10.89 -31.09 7.83
C ILE A 91 10.00 -30.69 6.64
N THR A 92 9.72 -31.62 5.73
CA THR A 92 8.91 -31.36 4.53
C THR A 92 7.47 -30.97 4.90
N ASP A 93 6.89 -31.65 5.88
CA ASP A 93 5.55 -31.35 6.39
C ASP A 93 5.52 -29.99 7.09
N ALA A 94 6.54 -29.67 7.89
CA ALA A 94 6.66 -28.38 8.56
C ALA A 94 6.80 -27.22 7.56
N GLU A 95 7.61 -27.39 6.50
CA GLU A 95 7.73 -26.41 5.42
C GLU A 95 6.40 -26.18 4.70
N SER A 96 5.68 -27.26 4.38
CA SER A 96 4.36 -27.20 3.76
C SER A 96 3.34 -26.48 4.64
N TYR A 97 3.34 -26.78 5.94
CA TYR A 97 2.47 -26.13 6.92
C TYR A 97 2.79 -24.65 7.09
N ALA A 98 4.08 -24.28 7.16
CA ALA A 98 4.51 -22.90 7.22
C ALA A 98 4.07 -22.10 5.99
N TYR A 99 4.23 -22.68 4.79
CA TYR A 99 3.76 -22.08 3.55
C TYR A 99 2.24 -21.81 3.58
N LEU A 100 1.46 -22.79 4.04
CA LEU A 100 0.01 -22.65 4.17
C LEU A 100 -0.39 -21.55 5.16
N ILE A 101 0.31 -21.44 6.30
CA ILE A 101 0.05 -20.37 7.27
C ILE A 101 0.28 -19.00 6.64
N VAL A 102 1.45 -18.79 6.01
CA VAL A 102 1.80 -17.51 5.40
C VAL A 102 0.78 -17.15 4.32
N LYS A 103 0.47 -18.08 3.42
CA LYS A 103 -0.53 -17.88 2.37
C LYS A 103 -1.90 -17.50 2.94
N SER A 104 -2.38 -18.22 3.96
CA SER A 104 -3.67 -17.93 4.59
C SER A 104 -3.69 -16.57 5.29
N ALA A 105 -2.56 -16.13 5.85
CA ALA A 105 -2.42 -14.84 6.49
C ALA A 105 -2.44 -13.70 5.46
N GLU A 106 -1.75 -13.88 4.34
CA GLU A 106 -1.76 -12.92 3.22
C GLU A 106 -3.17 -12.77 2.62
N GLU A 107 -3.87 -13.88 2.39
CA GLU A 107 -5.26 -13.86 1.88
C GLU A 107 -6.19 -13.12 2.84
N LYS A 108 -6.12 -13.40 4.15
CA LYS A 108 -6.90 -12.69 5.17
C LYS A 108 -6.53 -11.21 5.26
N ALA A 109 -5.25 -10.86 5.17
CA ALA A 109 -4.82 -9.47 5.17
C ALA A 109 -5.37 -8.72 3.95
N SER A 110 -5.35 -9.35 2.77
CA SER A 110 -5.96 -8.80 1.56
C SER A 110 -7.46 -8.61 1.71
N GLN A 111 -8.17 -9.59 2.28
CA GLN A 111 -9.61 -9.48 2.56
C GLN A 111 -9.89 -8.34 3.54
N ILE A 112 -9.16 -8.23 4.64
CA ILE A 112 -9.32 -7.15 5.62
C ILE A 112 -9.04 -5.79 4.97
N LEU A 113 -8.06 -5.67 4.08
CA LEU A 113 -7.78 -4.43 3.35
C LEU A 113 -8.92 -4.06 2.39
N GLN A 114 -9.46 -5.04 1.66
CA GLN A 114 -10.58 -4.83 0.74
C GLN A 114 -11.89 -4.51 1.47
N GLU A 115 -12.15 -5.20 2.58
CA GLU A 115 -13.31 -4.98 3.46
C GLU A 115 -13.09 -3.81 4.43
N SER A 116 -11.88 -3.24 4.48
CA SER A 116 -11.58 -2.16 5.40
C SER A 116 -12.52 -1.01 5.11
N ALA A 117 -13.41 -0.75 6.06
CA ALA A 117 -14.30 0.39 6.04
C ALA A 117 -13.55 1.70 5.74
N ILE A 118 -12.24 1.76 6.02
CA ILE A 118 -11.37 2.89 5.74
C ILE A 118 -11.22 3.14 4.24
N VAL A 119 -10.97 2.11 3.42
CA VAL A 119 -10.81 2.29 1.95
C VAL A 119 -12.12 2.75 1.34
N ARG A 120 -13.22 2.06 1.67
CA ARG A 120 -14.55 2.43 1.19
C ARG A 120 -14.97 3.83 1.67
N GLN A 121 -14.68 4.18 2.92
CA GLN A 121 -14.94 5.51 3.47
C GLN A 121 -14.11 6.57 2.75
N ALA A 122 -12.83 6.31 2.50
CA ALA A 122 -11.95 7.22 1.77
C ALA A 122 -12.43 7.44 0.33
N GLU A 123 -12.92 6.40 -0.35
CA GLU A 123 -13.53 6.52 -1.69
C GLU A 123 -14.80 7.37 -1.66
N LEU A 124 -15.70 7.13 -0.69
CA LEU A 124 -16.93 7.92 -0.53
C LEU A 124 -16.63 9.39 -0.22
N ASP A 125 -15.68 9.65 0.70
CA ASP A 125 -15.27 10.99 1.06
C ASP A 125 -14.58 11.69 -0.13
N GLY A 126 -13.76 10.97 -0.88
CA GLY A 126 -13.14 11.46 -2.12
C GLY A 126 -14.17 11.82 -3.18
N ALA A 127 -15.19 10.97 -3.39
CA ALA A 127 -16.29 11.25 -4.31
C ALA A 127 -17.10 12.48 -3.86
N LYS A 128 -17.36 12.62 -2.56
CA LYS A 128 -18.07 13.76 -1.99
C LYS A 128 -17.30 15.06 -2.17
N ILE A 129 -15.98 15.06 -1.93
CA ILE A 129 -15.12 16.22 -2.15
C ILE A 129 -15.16 16.63 -3.62
N ARG A 130 -15.01 15.67 -4.55
CA ARG A 130 -15.05 15.95 -5.99
C ARG A 130 -16.38 16.60 -6.41
N LEU A 131 -17.51 16.04 -5.99
CA LEU A 131 -18.83 16.59 -6.28
C LEU A 131 -19.00 18.00 -5.71
N LYS A 132 -18.54 18.22 -4.47
CA LYS A 132 -18.59 19.53 -3.83
C LYS A 132 -17.74 20.55 -4.59
N THR A 133 -16.50 20.21 -4.91
CA THR A 133 -15.58 21.08 -5.67
C THR A 133 -16.12 21.39 -7.07
N GLU A 134 -16.74 20.43 -7.75
CA GLU A 134 -17.34 20.66 -9.06
C GLU A 134 -18.53 21.63 -8.97
N SER A 135 -19.40 21.45 -7.99
CA SER A 135 -20.52 22.37 -7.73
C SER A 135 -20.03 23.78 -7.39
N GLU A 136 -19.04 23.92 -6.51
CA GLU A 136 -18.45 25.21 -6.13
C GLU A 136 -17.77 25.90 -7.33
N CYS A 137 -17.07 25.13 -8.17
CA CYS A 137 -16.43 25.66 -9.37
C CYS A 137 -17.46 26.16 -10.39
N GLN A 138 -18.56 25.41 -10.58
CA GLN A 138 -19.66 25.83 -11.44
C GLN A 138 -20.34 27.10 -10.92
N GLU A 139 -20.61 27.18 -9.62
CA GLU A 139 -21.20 28.36 -9.00
C GLU A 139 -20.28 29.59 -9.15
N LEU A 140 -18.98 29.43 -8.87
CA LEU A 140 -18.00 30.49 -9.03
C LEU A 140 -17.94 30.96 -10.49
N LYS A 141 -17.89 30.03 -11.44
CA LYS A 141 -17.88 30.37 -12.87
C LYS A 141 -19.12 31.14 -13.27
N GLN A 142 -20.31 30.72 -12.83
CA GLN A 142 -21.56 31.41 -13.14
C GLN A 142 -21.58 32.82 -12.53
N LYS A 143 -21.14 32.95 -11.28
CA LYS A 143 -21.06 34.24 -10.60
C LYS A 143 -20.13 35.20 -11.33
N THR A 144 -18.92 34.75 -11.66
CA THR A 144 -17.95 35.56 -12.41
C THR A 144 -18.47 35.93 -13.80
N GLN A 145 -19.17 35.02 -14.49
CA GLN A 145 -19.79 35.34 -15.78
C GLN A 145 -20.85 36.44 -15.64
N ASN A 146 -21.70 36.36 -14.62
CA ASN A 146 -22.70 37.38 -14.36
C ASN A 146 -22.07 38.73 -14.01
N GLU A 147 -21.02 38.74 -13.18
CA GLU A 147 -20.27 39.95 -12.82
C GLU A 147 -19.59 40.60 -14.03
N ILE A 148 -18.96 39.80 -14.90
CA ILE A 148 -18.34 40.30 -16.14
C ILE A 148 -19.40 40.91 -17.06
N GLU A 149 -20.56 40.27 -17.20
CA GLU A 149 -21.62 40.79 -18.06
C GLU A 149 -22.19 42.11 -17.52
N GLN A 150 -22.39 42.21 -16.20
CA GLN A 150 -22.81 43.46 -15.56
C GLN A 150 -21.76 44.56 -15.75
N LEU A 151 -20.47 44.26 -15.54
CA LEU A 151 -19.39 45.19 -15.75
C LEU A 151 -19.35 45.69 -17.20
N ARG A 152 -19.56 44.78 -18.16
CA ARG A 152 -19.60 45.10 -19.59
C ARG A 152 -20.77 46.02 -19.93
N GLN A 153 -21.96 45.74 -19.40
CA GLN A 153 -23.15 46.58 -19.61
C GLN A 153 -22.97 47.98 -19.02
N ASN A 154 -22.44 48.07 -17.80
CA ASN A 154 -22.16 49.35 -17.16
C ASN A 154 -21.14 50.16 -17.96
N ALA A 155 -20.05 49.53 -18.40
CA ALA A 155 -19.02 50.21 -19.19
C ALA A 155 -19.58 50.75 -20.52
N ILE A 156 -20.47 50.00 -21.19
CA ILE A 156 -21.15 50.46 -22.41
C ILE A 156 -22.04 51.67 -22.11
N ALA A 157 -22.88 51.58 -21.07
CA ALA A 157 -23.78 52.68 -20.69
C ALA A 157 -23.01 53.95 -20.29
N GLU A 158 -21.90 53.81 -19.58
CA GLU A 158 -21.00 54.92 -19.25
C GLU A 158 -20.38 55.54 -20.50
N CYS A 159 -19.93 54.73 -21.46
CA CYS A 159 -19.39 55.23 -22.72
C CYS A 159 -20.45 56.00 -23.52
N GLU A 160 -21.67 55.48 -23.61
CA GLU A 160 -22.79 56.16 -24.28
C GLU A 160 -23.13 57.50 -23.60
N ALA A 161 -23.17 57.53 -22.27
CA ALA A 161 -23.43 58.76 -21.52
C ALA A 161 -22.33 59.81 -21.73
N ILE A 162 -21.06 59.39 -21.77
CA ILE A 162 -19.93 60.27 -22.06
C ILE A 162 -20.02 60.83 -23.48
N GLN A 163 -20.35 59.99 -24.47
CA GLN A 163 -20.51 60.43 -25.87
C GLN A 163 -21.62 61.47 -26.00
N ILE A 164 -22.81 61.20 -25.44
CA ILE A 164 -23.94 62.13 -25.47
C ILE A 164 -23.59 63.46 -24.76
N GLY A 165 -22.90 63.38 -23.62
CA GLY A 165 -22.44 64.56 -22.89
C GLY A 165 -21.44 65.40 -23.69
N ALA A 166 -20.52 64.74 -24.40
CA ALA A 166 -19.53 65.41 -25.25
C ALA A 166 -20.18 66.07 -26.48
N ASP A 167 -21.12 65.39 -27.13
CA ASP A 167 -21.88 65.91 -28.27
C ASP A 167 -22.70 67.15 -27.86
N SER A 168 -23.44 67.06 -26.74
CA SER A 168 -24.21 68.17 -26.19
C SER A 168 -23.33 69.37 -25.82
N TYR A 169 -22.13 69.11 -25.25
CA TYR A 169 -21.17 70.17 -24.96
C TYR A 169 -20.65 70.83 -26.24
N ALA A 170 -20.32 70.04 -27.27
CA ALA A 170 -19.86 70.54 -28.55
C ALA A 170 -20.93 71.42 -29.23
N ASP A 171 -22.18 70.96 -29.27
CA ASP A 171 -23.32 71.72 -29.78
C ASP A 171 -23.52 73.04 -29.01
N GLY A 172 -23.40 73.01 -27.69
CA GLY A 172 -23.48 74.21 -26.85
C GLY A 172 -22.37 75.22 -27.17
N VAL A 173 -21.13 74.78 -27.31
CA VAL A 173 -20.00 75.66 -27.67
C VAL A 173 -20.17 76.22 -29.07
N LEU A 174 -20.56 75.39 -30.05
CA LEU A 174 -20.79 75.81 -31.42
C LEU A 174 -21.97 76.79 -31.54
N GLY A 175 -23.08 76.54 -30.87
CA GLY A 175 -24.23 77.46 -30.84
C GLY A 175 -23.90 78.81 -30.20
N ASN A 176 -23.10 78.83 -29.14
CA ASN A 176 -22.61 80.09 -28.56
C ASN A 176 -21.70 80.86 -29.52
N LEU A 177 -20.83 80.16 -30.25
CA LEU A 177 -19.96 80.77 -31.24
C LEU A 177 -20.78 81.35 -32.41
N GLU A 178 -21.78 80.61 -32.90
CA GLU A 178 -22.70 81.06 -33.94
C GLU A 178 -23.41 82.34 -33.52
N HIS A 179 -23.98 82.38 -32.31
CA HIS A 179 -24.69 83.55 -31.82
C HIS A 179 -23.79 84.80 -31.78
N ARG A 180 -22.57 84.67 -31.27
CA ARG A 180 -21.60 85.79 -31.23
C ARG A 180 -21.20 86.27 -32.62
N LEU A 181 -21.03 85.35 -33.56
CA LEU A 181 -20.71 85.70 -34.95
C LEU A 181 -21.89 86.42 -35.61
N GLN A 182 -23.13 86.01 -35.35
CA GLN A 182 -24.33 86.70 -35.84
C GLN A 182 -24.44 88.12 -35.28
N GLU A 183 -24.21 88.31 -33.97
CA GLU A 183 -24.19 89.64 -33.34
C GLU A 183 -23.14 90.55 -33.98
N MET A 184 -21.91 90.04 -34.14
CA MET A 184 -20.82 90.83 -34.72
C MET A 184 -21.11 91.18 -36.19
N LEU A 185 -21.69 90.25 -36.96
CA LEU A 185 -22.10 90.48 -38.34
C LEU A 185 -23.22 91.53 -38.44
N PHE A 186 -24.19 91.50 -37.52
CA PHE A 186 -25.24 92.51 -37.43
C PHE A 186 -24.67 93.90 -37.14
N ILE A 187 -23.70 94.01 -36.21
CA ILE A 187 -23.01 95.27 -35.91
C ILE A 187 -22.28 95.80 -37.16
N VAL A 188 -21.55 94.94 -37.88
CA VAL A 188 -20.84 95.32 -39.11
C VAL A 188 -21.81 95.77 -40.22
N GLN A 189 -22.92 95.06 -40.41
CA GLN A 189 -23.95 95.44 -41.39
C GLN A 189 -24.55 96.80 -41.08
N ASN A 190 -24.92 97.04 -39.82
CA ASN A 190 -25.45 98.33 -39.38
C ASN A 190 -24.41 99.45 -39.53
N GLY A 191 -23.14 99.19 -39.17
CA GLY A 191 -22.05 100.15 -39.34
C GLY A 191 -21.79 100.52 -40.80
N ARG A 192 -21.80 99.53 -41.71
CA ARG A 192 -21.71 99.79 -43.16
C ARG A 192 -22.89 100.61 -43.69
N GLN A 193 -24.11 100.29 -43.27
CA GLN A 193 -25.31 101.01 -43.69
C GLN A 193 -25.31 102.48 -43.21
N GLN A 194 -24.69 102.77 -42.05
CA GLN A 194 -24.50 104.13 -41.58
C GLN A 194 -23.51 104.89 -42.47
N LEU A 195 -22.37 104.29 -42.82
CA LEU A 195 -21.38 104.93 -43.71
C LEU A 195 -21.97 105.21 -45.11
N ASP A 196 -22.71 104.26 -45.69
CA ASP A 196 -23.37 104.45 -46.99
C ASP A 196 -24.39 105.62 -46.97
N ARG A 197 -25.00 105.91 -45.80
CA ARG A 197 -25.88 107.09 -45.62
C ARG A 197 -25.10 108.38 -45.48
N THR A 198 -23.98 108.37 -44.76
CA THR A 198 -23.14 109.57 -44.57
C THR A 198 -22.44 110.01 -45.87
N GLU A 199 -22.26 109.11 -46.84
CA GLU A 199 -21.72 109.46 -48.18
C GLU A 199 -22.76 110.11 -49.11
N GLN A 200 -24.05 110.15 -48.75
CA GLN A 200 -25.14 110.71 -49.58
C GLN A 200 -25.65 112.09 -49.12
N GLU A 201 -25.08 112.66 -48.05
CA GLU A 201 -25.34 114.03 -47.53
C GLU A 201 -24.17 114.97 -47.79
#